data_AF-A0A3D3BZY6-F1
#
_entry.id   AF-A0A3D3BZY6-F1
#
_cell.length_a   1.000
_cell.length_b   1.000
_cell.length_c   1.000
_cell.angle_alpha   90.00
_cell.angle_beta   90.00
_cell.angle_gamma   90.00
#
_symmetry.space_group_name_H-M   'P 1'
#
loop_
_entity.id
_entity.type
_entity.pdbx_description
1 polymer ?
#
loop_
_entity_poly.entity_id
_entity_poly.type
_entity_poly.pdbx_seq_one_letter_code
_entity_poly.pdbx_strand_id
1 'polypeptide(L)'
;HGHCHQKAFAVMGSVRQVLELIPELKVELIESSCCGMAGSFGYEAEHYDTSMAMANLSLIPAIAEANAETLIVADGTSCRSQIQHGSGREALHVARVLQMALDVQ
;
A
#
# COMPACT_ATOMS: atom_id res chain seq x y z
N HIS A 1 -2.50 -1.71 -1.07
CA HIS A 1 -2.65 -1.79 0.40
C HIS A 1 -3.57 -0.69 0.90
N GLY A 2 -4.61 -1.03 1.65
CA GLY A 2 -5.50 -0.02 2.23
C GLY A 2 -5.00 0.59 3.53
N HIS A 3 -5.04 1.91 3.64
CA HIS A 3 -4.63 2.61 4.87
C HIS A 3 -5.55 2.24 6.04
N CYS A 4 -5.01 2.14 7.25
CA CYS A 4 -5.79 1.78 8.44
C CYS A 4 -6.99 2.73 8.67
N HIS A 5 -6.81 4.04 8.45
CA HIS A 5 -7.93 5.00 8.51
C HIS A 5 -8.97 4.74 7.42
N GLN A 6 -8.57 4.40 6.20
CA GLN A 6 -9.52 4.10 5.12
C GLN A 6 -10.35 2.84 5.44
N LYS A 7 -9.74 1.84 6.09
CA LYS A 7 -10.42 0.65 6.57
C LYS A 7 -11.38 0.97 7.72
N ALA A 8 -10.93 1.75 8.70
CA ALA A 8 -11.75 2.15 9.85
C ALA A 8 -13.01 2.92 9.45
N PHE A 9 -12.92 3.77 8.42
CA PHE A 9 -14.05 4.51 7.88
C PHE A 9 -14.80 3.78 6.74
N ALA A 10 -14.43 2.53 6.43
CA ALA A 10 -15.01 1.73 5.34
C ALA A 10 -14.98 2.43 3.95
N VAL A 11 -14.00 3.31 3.70
CA VAL A 11 -13.86 4.08 2.45
C VAL A 11 -12.86 3.45 1.46
N MET A 12 -12.27 2.30 1.80
CA MET A 12 -11.39 1.57 0.88
C MET A 12 -12.10 1.14 -0.41
N GLY A 13 -13.40 0.87 -0.36
CA GLY A 13 -14.19 0.50 -1.53
C GLY A 13 -14.16 1.57 -2.61
N SER A 14 -14.23 2.85 -2.23
CA SER A 14 -14.24 3.96 -3.19
C SER A 14 -12.91 4.09 -3.93
N VAL A 15 -11.78 3.90 -3.24
CA VAL A 15 -10.45 3.93 -3.86
C VAL A 15 -10.30 2.80 -4.87
N ARG A 16 -10.74 1.59 -4.50
CA ARG A 16 -10.76 0.44 -5.40
C ARG A 16 -11.62 0.70 -6.64
N GLN A 17 -12.84 1.19 -6.46
CA GLN A 17 -13.77 1.48 -7.55
C GLN A 17 -13.17 2.48 -8.55
N VAL A 18 -12.53 3.54 -8.07
CA VAL A 18 -11.92 4.55 -8.95
C VAL A 18 -10.74 3.97 -9.74
N LEU A 19 -9.92 3.10 -9.14
CA LEU A 19 -8.85 2.40 -9.86
C LEU A 19 -9.39 1.40 -10.90
N GLU A 20 -10.50 0.73 -10.59
CA GLU A 20 -11.18 -0.20 -11.52
C GLU A 20 -11.82 0.50 -12.72
N LEU A 21 -11.91 1.84 -12.73
CA LEU A 21 -12.32 2.60 -13.91
C LEU A 21 -11.24 2.68 -15.00
N ILE A 22 -9.97 2.37 -14.67
CA ILE A 22 -8.87 2.34 -15.64
C ILE A 22 -8.90 0.97 -16.34
N PRO A 23 -9.24 0.89 -17.64
CA PRO A 23 -9.47 -0.39 -18.34
C PRO A 23 -8.29 -1.36 -18.32
N GLU A 24 -7.06 -0.84 -18.24
CA GLU A 24 -5.81 -1.60 -18.27
C GLU A 24 -5.45 -2.21 -16.91
N LEU A 25 -6.14 -1.83 -15.83
CA LEU A 25 -5.81 -2.29 -14.48
C LEU A 25 -6.68 -3.45 -14.04
N LYS A 26 -6.01 -4.51 -13.55
CA LYS A 26 -6.62 -5.51 -12.67
C LYS A 26 -6.30 -5.14 -11.22
N VAL A 27 -7.32 -4.71 -10.46
CA VAL A 27 -7.15 -4.21 -9.10
C VAL A 27 -7.40 -5.33 -8.08
N GLU A 28 -6.41 -5.60 -7.24
CA GLU A 28 -6.50 -6.57 -6.15
C GLU A 28 -6.17 -5.90 -4.81
N LEU A 29 -6.99 -6.16 -3.78
CA LEU A 29 -6.77 -5.64 -2.45
C LEU A 29 -5.89 -6.61 -1.65
N ILE A 30 -4.79 -6.11 -1.09
CA ILE A 30 -3.99 -6.88 -0.13
C ILE A 30 -4.72 -6.89 1.22
N GLU A 31 -5.30 -8.03 1.57
CA GLU A 31 -5.89 -8.31 2.87
C GLU A 31 -4.80 -8.32 3.96
N SER A 32 -4.65 -7.18 4.60
CA SER A 32 -3.64 -6.89 5.62
C SER A 32 -4.26 -6.05 6.71
N SER A 33 -3.72 -6.05 7.92
CA SER A 33 -4.22 -5.22 9.02
C SER A 33 -3.66 -3.79 8.91
N CYS A 34 -2.52 -3.54 9.54
CA CYS A 34 -1.73 -2.31 9.46
C CYS A 34 -0.44 -2.57 8.69
N CYS A 35 0.19 -1.53 8.17
CA CYS A 35 1.53 -1.64 7.60
C CYS A 35 2.62 -1.85 8.67
N GLY A 36 2.36 -1.49 9.94
CA GLY A 36 3.35 -1.54 11.03
C GLY A 36 3.78 -0.16 11.54
N MET A 37 3.71 0.88 10.70
CA MET A 37 4.30 2.17 11.05
C MET A 37 3.51 3.04 12.02
N ALA A 38 2.16 3.01 11.98
CA ALA A 38 1.25 3.82 12.80
C ALA A 38 1.77 5.24 13.14
N GLY A 39 2.12 6.03 12.12
CA GLY A 39 2.77 7.33 12.31
C GLY A 39 4.28 7.18 12.47
N SER A 40 4.83 7.56 13.65
CA SER A 40 6.25 7.44 13.99
C SER A 40 6.62 6.13 14.67
N PHE A 41 5.64 5.33 15.10
CA PHE A 41 5.86 4.12 15.88
C PHE A 41 6.93 3.20 15.26
N GLY A 42 6.86 2.94 13.94
CA GLY A 42 7.84 2.08 13.27
C GLY A 42 9.25 2.69 13.09
N TYR A 43 9.46 3.97 13.40
CA TYR A 43 10.79 4.59 13.43
C TYR A 43 11.46 4.51 14.81
N GLU A 44 10.69 4.25 15.86
CA GLU A 44 11.22 4.17 17.23
C GLU A 44 12.01 2.87 17.39
N ALA A 45 13.22 2.97 17.94
CA ALA A 45 14.15 1.83 18.01
C ALA A 45 13.55 0.66 18.82
N GLU A 46 12.79 0.98 19.86
CA GLU A 46 12.09 0.02 20.72
C GLU A 46 10.95 -0.71 20.00
N HIS A 47 10.42 -0.13 18.92
CA HIS A 47 9.26 -0.63 18.20
C HIS A 47 9.59 -1.18 16.82
N TYR A 48 10.83 -1.03 16.34
CA TYR A 48 11.28 -1.44 15.01
C TYR A 48 10.92 -2.90 14.70
N ASP A 49 11.33 -3.83 15.55
CA ASP A 49 11.10 -5.27 15.34
C ASP A 49 9.61 -5.60 15.32
N THR A 50 8.81 -4.91 16.14
CA THR A 50 7.34 -5.09 16.16
C THR A 50 6.70 -4.54 14.89
N SER A 51 7.11 -3.35 14.43
CA SER A 51 6.65 -2.76 13.17
C SER A 51 6.96 -3.68 11.98
N MET A 52 8.19 -4.19 11.92
CA MET A 52 8.61 -5.12 10.87
C MET A 52 7.87 -6.45 10.95
N ALA A 53 7.66 -7.00 12.15
CA ALA A 53 6.87 -8.23 12.33
C ALA A 53 5.44 -8.04 11.80
N MET A 54 4.78 -6.92 12.11
CA MET A 54 3.44 -6.59 11.62
C MET A 54 3.40 -6.49 10.08
N ALA A 55 4.38 -5.81 9.47
CA ALA A 55 4.48 -5.70 8.02
C ALA A 55 4.64 -7.08 7.35
N ASN A 56 5.43 -7.97 7.96
CA ASN A 56 5.74 -9.30 7.45
C ASN A 56 4.63 -10.34 7.66
N LEU A 57 3.55 -10.02 8.39
CA LEU A 57 2.42 -10.95 8.55
C LEU A 57 1.70 -11.23 7.22
N SER A 58 1.48 -10.20 6.41
CA SER A 58 0.82 -10.37 5.10
C SER A 58 1.16 -9.31 4.06
N LEU A 59 1.50 -8.08 4.47
CA LEU A 59 1.77 -6.99 3.52
C LEU A 59 3.03 -7.26 2.68
N ILE A 60 4.17 -7.48 3.33
CA ILE A 60 5.44 -7.70 2.63
C ILE A 60 5.42 -9.01 1.82
N PRO A 61 4.93 -10.14 2.35
CA PRO A 61 4.77 -11.37 1.55
C PRO A 61 3.93 -11.16 0.28
N ALA A 62 2.76 -10.51 0.38
CA ALA A 62 1.91 -10.26 -0.78
C ALA A 62 2.59 -9.38 -1.85
N ILE A 63 3.42 -8.42 -1.43
CA ILE A 63 4.20 -7.59 -2.36
C ILE A 63 5.33 -8.41 -3.02
N ALA A 64 5.96 -9.31 -2.28
CA ALA A 64 7.03 -10.16 -2.79
C ALA A 64 6.52 -11.20 -3.83
N GLU A 65 5.28 -11.67 -3.67
CA GLU A 65 4.62 -12.58 -4.62
C GLU A 65 4.11 -11.86 -5.88
N ALA A 66 3.90 -10.54 -5.81
CA ALA A 66 3.44 -9.75 -6.94
C ALA A 66 4.52 -9.62 -8.02
N ASN A 67 4.13 -9.68 -9.29
CA ASN A 67 5.02 -9.48 -10.43
C ASN A 67 5.76 -8.13 -10.29
N ALA A 68 6.99 -8.07 -10.81
CA ALA A 68 7.81 -6.86 -10.81
C ALA A 68 7.11 -5.65 -11.48
N GLU A 69 6.29 -5.90 -12.51
CA GLU A 69 5.52 -4.88 -13.23
C GLU A 69 4.22 -4.47 -12.50
N THR A 70 3.83 -5.19 -11.45
CA THR A 70 2.63 -4.86 -10.67
C THR A 70 2.83 -3.53 -9.93
N LEU A 71 1.92 -2.59 -10.16
CA LEU A 71 1.88 -1.33 -9.39
C LEU A 71 1.45 -1.62 -7.95
N ILE A 72 2.27 -1.20 -6.99
CA ILE A 72 1.91 -1.25 -5.58
C ILE A 72 1.28 0.09 -5.21
N VAL A 73 0.03 0.09 -4.72
CA VAL A 73 -0.69 1.33 -4.39
C VAL A 73 -0.94 1.44 -2.88
N ALA A 74 -0.58 2.57 -2.28
CA ALA A 74 -0.84 2.89 -0.88
C ALA A 74 -0.92 4.41 -0.65
N ASP A 75 -2.03 4.90 -0.10
CA ASP A 75 -2.27 6.34 0.07
C ASP A 75 -1.58 6.93 1.29
N GLY A 76 -1.34 6.13 2.33
CA GLY A 76 -0.60 6.59 3.51
C GLY A 76 0.89 6.77 3.23
N THR A 77 1.44 7.92 3.59
CA THR A 77 2.89 8.18 3.47
C THR A 77 3.71 7.16 4.27
N SER A 78 3.35 6.91 5.53
CA SER A 78 4.04 5.90 6.35
C SER A 78 3.90 4.50 5.77
N CYS A 79 2.77 4.15 5.16
CA CYS A 79 2.60 2.87 4.47
C CYS A 79 3.57 2.74 3.29
N ARG A 80 3.73 3.79 2.46
CA ARG A 80 4.69 3.78 1.35
C ARG A 80 6.13 3.64 1.87
N SER A 81 6.52 4.38 2.92
CA SER A 81 7.84 4.24 3.53
C SER A 81 8.11 2.82 4.05
N GLN A 82 7.13 2.19 4.71
CA GLN A 82 7.24 0.82 5.21
C GLN A 82 7.34 -0.22 4.10
N ILE A 83 6.57 -0.05 3.02
CA ILE A 83 6.63 -0.91 1.85
C ILE A 83 8.01 -0.81 1.22
N GLN A 84 8.52 0.41 1.01
CA GLN A 84 9.85 0.64 0.48
C GLN A 84 10.93 0.01 1.37
N HIS A 85 10.85 0.20 2.69
CA HIS A 85 11.81 -0.36 3.63
C HIS A 85 11.75 -1.89 3.67
N GLY A 86 10.56 -2.47 3.80
CA GLY A 86 10.39 -3.90 4.02
C GLY A 86 10.49 -4.77 2.76
N SER A 87 10.22 -4.22 1.58
CA SER A 87 10.19 -4.98 0.32
C SER A 87 11.13 -4.46 -0.76
N GLY A 88 11.69 -3.26 -0.60
CA GLY A 88 12.43 -2.57 -1.66
C GLY A 88 11.58 -2.07 -2.84
N ARG A 89 10.29 -2.40 -2.89
CA ARG A 89 9.35 -1.93 -3.93
C ARG A 89 8.85 -0.53 -3.63
N GLU A 90 8.76 0.30 -4.66
CA GLU A 90 8.11 1.60 -4.55
C GLU A 90 6.59 1.42 -4.60
N ALA A 91 5.90 2.03 -3.63
CA ALA A 91 4.45 2.15 -3.64
C ALA A 91 4.02 3.55 -4.06
N LEU A 92 2.96 3.65 -4.86
CA LEU A 92 2.41 4.89 -5.37
C LEU A 92 1.16 5.31 -4.60
N HIS A 93 0.94 6.62 -4.49
CA HIS A 93 -0.37 7.15 -4.07
C HIS A 93 -1.37 6.99 -5.22
N VAL A 94 -2.66 6.73 -4.93
CA VAL A 94 -3.70 6.52 -5.97
C VAL A 94 -3.73 7.63 -7.02
N ALA A 95 -3.59 8.88 -6.58
CA ALA A 95 -3.55 10.05 -7.48
C ALA A 95 -2.43 9.98 -8.55
N ARG A 96 -1.30 9.32 -8.26
CA ARG A 96 -0.22 9.14 -9.25
C ARG A 96 -0.58 8.11 -10.30
N VAL A 97 -1.28 7.04 -9.90
CA VAL A 97 -1.79 6.04 -10.84
C VAL A 97 -2.85 6.66 -11.75
N LEU A 98 -3.76 7.48 -11.19
CA LEU A 98 -4.75 8.21 -11.98
C LEU A 98 -4.10 9.21 -12.93
N GLN A 99 -3.07 9.92 -12.50
CA GLN A 99 -2.30 10.79 -13.39
C GLN A 99 -1.69 10.00 -14.55
N MET A 100 -1.03 8.87 -14.27
CA MET A 100 -0.44 8.03 -15.32
C MET A 100 -1.48 7.61 -16.36
N ALA A 101 -2.71 7.27 -15.94
CA ALA A 101 -3.79 6.89 -16.85
C ALA A 101 -4.30 8.03 -17.73
N LEU A 102 -4.15 9.30 -17.29
CA LEU A 102 -4.52 10.46 -18.09
C LEU A 102 -3.44 10.83 -19.13
N ASP A 103 -2.18 10.55 -18.82
CA ASP A 103 -1.03 10.90 -19.67
C ASP A 103 -0.83 9.92 -20.85
N VAL A 104 -1.59 8.80 -20.91
CA VAL A 104 -1.53 7.80 -22.01
C VAL A 104 -2.38 8.23 -23.25
N GLN A 105 -2.54 9.53 -23.51
CA GLN A 105 -3.26 10.03 -24.69
C GLN A 105 -2.40 10.07 -25.95
#